data_AF-A0A8J7QT89-F1
#
_entry.id   AF-A0A8J7QT89-F1
#
_cell.length_a   1.000
_cell.length_b   1.000
_cell.length_c   1.000
_cell.angle_alpha   90.00
_cell.angle_beta   90.00
_cell.angle_gamma   90.00
#
_symmetry.space_group_name_H-M   'P 1'
#
loop_
_entity.id
_entity.type
_entity.pdbx_description
1 polymer ?
#
loop_
_entity_poly.entity_id
_entity_poly.type
_entity_poly.pdbx_seq_one_letter_code
_entity_poly.pdbx_strand_id
1 'polypeptide(L)'
;MAYPTIKLGRMEVFDDSGYTVTARFTSVAGLRVGANVEIAGVAIGKVSAIRLSTEDFSAQVDLRIDKGVPLSEDVMASVKTSGHIGDKYISITPGGSDEKLAAGSTITDTESSMDLESLIGKFVFGGV
;
A
#
# COMPACT_ATOMS: atom_id res chain seq x y z
N MET A 1 -16.91 -13.13 -45.14
CA MET A 1 -17.47 -12.70 -43.84
C MET A 1 -16.44 -13.06 -42.78
N ALA A 2 -15.72 -12.08 -42.26
CA ALA A 2 -14.65 -12.29 -41.27
C ALA A 2 -15.17 -11.87 -39.90
N TYR A 3 -15.07 -12.77 -38.91
CA TYR A 3 -15.41 -12.47 -37.53
C TYR A 3 -14.17 -11.91 -36.81
N PRO A 4 -14.29 -10.88 -35.96
CA PRO A 4 -13.17 -10.41 -35.16
C PRO A 4 -12.84 -11.45 -34.08
N THR A 5 -11.60 -11.92 -34.06
CA THR A 5 -11.06 -12.77 -32.99
C THR A 5 -10.87 -11.93 -31.74
N ILE A 6 -11.71 -12.14 -30.73
CA ILE A 6 -11.51 -11.50 -29.43
C ILE A 6 -10.38 -12.25 -28.73
N LYS A 7 -9.19 -11.64 -28.71
CA LYS A 7 -8.08 -12.07 -27.85
C LYS A 7 -8.44 -11.62 -26.43
N LEU A 8 -9.03 -12.53 -25.66
CA LEU A 8 -9.37 -12.30 -24.25
C LEU A 8 -8.07 -12.15 -23.45
N GLY A 9 -7.58 -10.91 -23.36
CA GLY A 9 -6.63 -10.53 -22.32
C GLY A 9 -7.29 -10.80 -20.98
N ARG A 10 -6.59 -11.50 -20.10
CA ARG A 10 -7.01 -11.77 -18.72
C ARG A 10 -7.25 -10.44 -18.00
N MET A 11 -8.46 -9.91 -18.10
CA MET A 11 -8.99 -8.96 -17.14
C MET A 11 -9.25 -9.79 -15.88
N GLU A 12 -8.39 -9.62 -14.87
CA GLU A 12 -8.76 -9.97 -13.50
C GLU A 12 -10.06 -9.25 -13.21
N VAL A 13 -11.16 -10.00 -13.21
CA VAL A 13 -12.48 -9.52 -12.82
C VAL A 13 -12.36 -9.19 -11.34
N PHE A 14 -12.21 -7.91 -11.02
CA PHE A 14 -12.25 -7.42 -9.65
C PHE A 14 -13.65 -7.71 -9.10
N ASP A 15 -13.78 -8.78 -8.32
CA ASP A 15 -14.99 -9.05 -7.55
C ASP A 15 -15.19 -7.90 -6.55
N ASP A 16 -16.25 -7.13 -6.80
CA ASP A 16 -16.55 -5.83 -6.21
C ASP A 16 -17.22 -5.98 -4.84
N SER A 17 -16.44 -6.25 -3.78
CA SER A 17 -17.03 -6.21 -2.44
C SER A 17 -16.11 -5.77 -1.30
N GLY A 18 -14.89 -5.33 -1.62
CA GLY A 18 -14.00 -4.67 -0.67
C GLY A 18 -14.31 -3.19 -0.45
N TYR A 19 -13.54 -2.52 0.41
CA TYR A 19 -13.57 -1.07 0.58
C TYR A 19 -12.19 -0.47 0.34
N THR A 20 -12.15 0.79 -0.06
CA THR A 20 -10.90 1.50 -0.31
C THR A 20 -10.54 2.36 0.88
N VAL A 21 -9.28 2.40 1.25
CA VAL A 21 -8.70 3.37 2.20
C VAL A 21 -7.49 4.02 1.56
N THR A 22 -7.17 5.24 1.97
CA THR A 22 -6.03 5.98 1.43
C THR A 22 -4.93 6.05 2.48
N ALA A 23 -3.67 5.99 2.09
CA ALA A 23 -2.53 6.25 2.97
C ALA A 23 -1.56 7.21 2.28
N ARG A 24 -0.92 8.10 3.05
CA ARG A 24 0.04 9.08 2.52
C ARG A 24 1.42 8.77 3.04
N PHE A 25 2.41 8.68 2.16
CA PHE A 25 3.79 8.37 2.52
C PHE A 25 4.73 9.44 1.98
N THR A 26 5.83 9.71 2.67
CA THR A 26 6.89 10.58 2.15
C THR A 26 7.68 9.89 1.03
N SER A 27 7.78 8.56 1.09
CA SER A 27 8.38 7.75 0.02
C SER A 27 7.74 6.38 -0.06
N VAL A 28 7.47 5.96 -1.29
CA VAL A 28 6.97 4.61 -1.65
C VAL A 28 7.91 3.94 -2.65
N ALA A 29 9.20 4.27 -2.59
CA ALA A 29 10.19 3.76 -3.53
C ALA A 29 10.14 2.22 -3.62
N GLY A 30 10.01 1.71 -4.84
CA GLY A 30 9.90 0.28 -5.12
C GLY A 30 8.51 -0.34 -4.90
N LEU A 31 7.54 0.38 -4.34
CA LEU A 31 6.14 -0.05 -4.28
C LEU A 31 5.48 0.05 -5.66
N ARG A 32 4.59 -0.89 -5.99
CA ARG A 32 3.90 -0.95 -7.28
C ARG A 32 2.40 -1.16 -7.08
N VAL A 33 1.61 -0.70 -8.05
CA VAL A 33 0.19 -1.06 -8.14
C VAL A 33 0.07 -2.59 -8.27
N GLY A 34 -0.88 -3.17 -7.53
CA GLY A 34 -1.06 -4.62 -7.41
C GLY A 34 -0.25 -5.29 -6.31
N ALA A 35 0.65 -4.56 -5.63
CA ALA A 35 1.34 -5.07 -4.44
C ALA A 35 0.37 -5.46 -3.33
N ASN A 36 0.75 -6.45 -2.53
CA ASN A 36 -0.10 -6.94 -1.44
C ASN A 36 -0.25 -5.89 -0.33
N VAL A 37 -1.43 -5.90 0.29
CA VAL A 37 -1.68 -5.27 1.59
C VAL A 37 -1.85 -6.40 2.59
N GLU A 38 -1.07 -6.39 3.67
CA GLU A 38 -0.96 -7.53 4.59
C GLU A 38 -1.13 -7.11 6.04
N ILE A 39 -1.81 -7.93 6.84
CA ILE A 39 -1.84 -7.84 8.30
C ILE A 39 -1.20 -9.10 8.86
N ALA A 40 -0.21 -8.95 9.73
CA ALA A 40 0.49 -10.09 10.35
C ALA A 40 1.02 -11.13 9.33
N GLY A 41 1.38 -10.69 8.11
CA GLY A 41 1.85 -11.55 7.02
C GLY A 41 0.75 -12.24 6.20
N VAL A 42 -0.51 -11.95 6.47
CA VAL A 42 -1.66 -12.46 5.70
C VAL A 42 -2.15 -11.37 4.75
N ALA A 43 -2.25 -11.69 3.46
CA ALA A 43 -2.80 -10.78 2.46
C ALA A 43 -4.30 -10.53 2.71
N ILE A 44 -4.66 -9.25 2.80
CA ILE A 44 -6.02 -8.77 3.08
C ILE A 44 -6.52 -7.78 2.02
N GLY A 45 -5.74 -7.59 0.95
CA GLY A 45 -6.02 -6.57 -0.05
C GLY A 45 -4.85 -6.30 -0.97
N LYS A 46 -4.98 -5.25 -1.78
CA LYS A 46 -3.98 -4.83 -2.76
C LYS A 46 -3.90 -3.31 -2.92
N VAL A 47 -2.73 -2.83 -3.31
CA VAL A 47 -2.54 -1.45 -3.76
C VAL A 47 -3.28 -1.26 -5.08
N SER A 48 -4.28 -0.37 -5.10
CA SER A 48 -5.10 -0.10 -6.29
C SER A 48 -4.57 1.09 -7.11
N ALA A 49 -3.96 2.09 -6.46
CA ALA A 49 -3.35 3.23 -7.13
C ALA A 49 -2.24 3.88 -6.30
N ILE A 50 -1.30 4.55 -6.99
CA ILE A 50 -0.27 5.39 -6.39
C ILE A 50 -0.26 6.72 -7.17
N ARG A 51 -0.37 7.85 -6.45
CA ARG A 51 -0.41 9.20 -7.02
C ARG A 51 0.48 10.14 -6.21
N LEU A 52 0.98 11.20 -6.84
CA LEU A 52 1.66 12.28 -6.13
C LEU A 52 0.62 13.33 -5.71
N SER A 53 0.56 13.64 -4.41
CA SER A 53 -0.18 14.79 -3.90
C SER A 53 0.55 16.07 -4.31
N THR A 54 -0.10 16.95 -5.06
CA THR A 54 0.51 18.21 -5.52
C THR A 54 0.51 19.29 -4.44
N GLU A 55 -0.20 19.08 -3.34
CA GLU A 55 -0.29 20.05 -2.23
C GLU A 55 0.93 19.97 -1.31
N ASP A 56 1.38 18.75 -1.04
CA ASP A 56 2.40 18.45 -0.03
C ASP A 56 3.54 17.56 -0.56
N PHE A 57 3.50 17.20 -1.86
CA PHE A 57 4.47 16.34 -2.54
C PHE A 57 4.63 14.94 -1.90
N SER A 58 3.64 14.47 -1.12
CA SER A 58 3.61 13.09 -0.63
C SER A 58 3.06 12.11 -1.67
N ALA A 59 3.43 10.85 -1.54
CA ALA A 59 2.83 9.76 -2.29
C ALA A 59 1.52 9.33 -1.63
N GLN A 60 0.40 9.61 -2.30
CA GLN A 60 -0.91 9.10 -1.94
C GLN A 60 -1.10 7.70 -2.54
N VAL A 61 -1.39 6.72 -1.70
CA VAL A 61 -1.59 5.33 -2.07
C VAL A 61 -3.02 4.92 -1.73
N ASP A 62 -3.76 4.46 -2.74
CA ASP A 62 -5.07 3.88 -2.55
C ASP A 62 -4.91 2.37 -2.30
N LEU A 63 -5.50 1.89 -1.22
CA LEU A 63 -5.48 0.50 -0.78
C LEU A 63 -6.89 -0.06 -0.89
N ARG A 64 -7.05 -1.15 -1.64
CA ARG A 64 -8.30 -1.92 -1.65
C ARG A 64 -8.17 -3.03 -0.61
N ILE A 65 -9.07 -3.03 0.37
CA ILE A 65 -9.16 -4.01 1.44
C ILE A 65 -10.31 -4.97 1.14
N ASP A 66 -10.09 -6.26 1.33
CA ASP A 66 -11.07 -7.31 1.09
C ASP A 66 -12.24 -7.23 2.07
N LYS A 67 -13.40 -7.75 1.66
CA LYS A 67 -14.61 -7.75 2.48
C LYS A 67 -14.39 -8.54 3.78
N GLY A 68 -14.86 -8.00 4.90
CA GLY A 68 -14.84 -8.70 6.19
C GLY A 68 -13.57 -8.49 7.00
N VAL A 69 -12.62 -7.70 6.52
CA VAL A 69 -11.44 -7.27 7.28
C VAL A 69 -11.69 -5.88 7.86
N PRO A 70 -12.07 -5.75 9.15
CA PRO A 70 -12.18 -4.45 9.80
C PRO A 70 -10.80 -3.87 10.11
N LEU A 71 -10.60 -2.59 9.82
CA LEU A 71 -9.45 -1.82 10.29
C LEU A 71 -9.92 -0.87 11.40
N SER A 72 -9.11 -0.72 12.45
CA SER A 72 -9.33 0.32 13.46
C SER A 72 -8.94 1.70 12.92
N GLU A 73 -9.49 2.78 13.48
CA GLU A 73 -9.16 4.16 13.07
C GLU A 73 -7.67 4.51 13.24
N ASP A 74 -7.04 3.91 14.25
CA ASP A 74 -5.65 4.15 14.69
C ASP A 74 -4.69 3.10 14.12
N VAL A 75 -5.09 2.49 13.01
CA VAL A 75 -4.25 1.58 12.25
C VAL A 75 -3.05 2.31 11.67
N MET A 76 -1.90 1.62 11.61
CA MET A 76 -0.68 2.13 11.00
C MET A 76 -0.38 1.38 9.70
N ALA A 77 -0.01 2.11 8.64
CA ALA A 77 0.42 1.54 7.37
C ALA A 77 1.93 1.74 7.15
N SER A 78 2.67 0.66 6.88
CA SER A 78 4.11 0.71 6.64
C SER A 78 4.46 0.13 5.28
N VAL A 79 5.35 0.78 4.53
CA VAL A 79 5.93 0.18 3.31
C VAL A 79 7.07 -0.75 3.71
N LYS A 80 6.86 -2.07 3.57
CA LYS A 80 7.87 -3.10 3.91
C LYS A 80 8.35 -3.83 2.67
N THR A 81 9.45 -4.55 2.82
CA THR A 81 10.07 -5.36 1.77
C THR A 81 9.91 -6.82 2.14
N SER A 82 9.41 -7.65 1.22
CA SER A 82 9.30 -9.09 1.47
C SER A 82 10.71 -9.69 1.48
N GLY A 83 11.17 -10.14 2.65
CA GLY A 83 12.55 -10.58 2.84
C GLY A 83 13.58 -9.47 2.56
N HIS A 84 14.80 -9.85 2.18
CA HIS A 84 15.91 -8.91 2.01
C HIS A 84 15.97 -8.23 0.64
N ILE A 85 15.37 -8.82 -0.40
CA ILE A 85 15.48 -8.36 -1.81
C ILE A 85 14.13 -8.48 -2.54
N GLY A 86 13.04 -8.85 -1.85
CA GLY A 86 11.76 -9.08 -2.50
C GLY A 86 11.00 -7.81 -2.82
N ASP A 87 9.82 -8.01 -3.40
CA ASP A 87 8.90 -6.93 -3.72
C ASP A 87 8.47 -6.15 -2.47
N LYS A 88 8.17 -4.87 -2.67
CA LYS A 88 7.61 -4.03 -1.61
C LYS A 88 6.11 -4.29 -1.48
N TYR A 89 5.62 -4.23 -0.25
CA TYR A 89 4.22 -4.44 0.09
C TYR A 89 3.82 -3.47 1.20
N ILE A 90 2.52 -3.32 1.42
CA ILE A 90 1.99 -2.53 2.53
C ILE A 90 1.70 -3.46 3.70
N SER A 91 2.38 -3.25 4.82
CA SER A 91 2.09 -3.89 6.09
C SER A 91 1.15 -3.00 6.89
N ILE A 92 0.02 -3.54 7.29
CA ILE A 92 -0.95 -2.88 8.16
C ILE A 92 -0.76 -3.43 9.58
N THR A 93 -0.53 -2.53 10.53
CA THR A 93 -0.43 -2.85 11.95
C THR A 93 -1.74 -2.41 12.62
N PRO A 94 -2.53 -3.34 13.20
CA PRO A 94 -3.78 -2.98 13.85
C PRO A 94 -3.51 -2.08 15.06
N GLY A 95 -4.37 -1.07 15.21
CA GLY A 95 -4.41 -0.22 16.38
C GLY A 95 -5.15 -0.88 17.55
N GLY A 96 -5.31 -0.11 18.63
CA GLY A 96 -6.03 -0.49 19.83
C GLY A 96 -7.41 0.15 19.97
N SER A 97 -7.85 1.00 19.02
CA SER A 97 -9.19 1.61 19.09
C SER A 97 -10.30 0.59 18.79
N ASP A 98 -11.40 0.73 19.52
CA ASP A 98 -12.67 0.06 19.27
C ASP A 98 -13.41 0.65 18.05
N GLU A 99 -13.05 1.86 17.61
CA GLU A 99 -13.66 2.49 16.45
C GLU A 99 -13.05 1.99 15.14
N LYS A 100 -13.94 1.76 14.16
CA LYS A 100 -13.55 1.26 12.84
C LYS A 100 -13.25 2.40 11.89
N LEU A 101 -12.19 2.25 11.12
CA LEU A 101 -11.88 3.13 10.00
C LEU A 101 -12.99 3.02 8.94
N ALA A 102 -13.62 4.14 8.63
CA ALA A 102 -14.65 4.18 7.61
C ALA A 102 -14.10 3.94 6.19
N ALA A 103 -14.93 3.40 5.31
CA ALA A 103 -14.60 3.26 3.90
C ALA A 103 -14.35 4.63 3.27
N GLY A 104 -13.28 4.76 2.49
CA GLY A 104 -12.83 6.01 1.88
C GLY A 104 -11.98 6.90 2.80
N SER A 105 -11.82 6.54 4.08
CA SER A 105 -10.99 7.30 5.00
C SER A 105 -9.50 7.20 4.68
N THR A 106 -8.74 8.14 5.24
CA THR A 106 -7.28 8.16 5.15
C THR A 106 -6.68 7.62 6.44
N ILE A 107 -5.73 6.71 6.30
CA ILE A 107 -4.85 6.23 7.38
C ILE A 107 -3.85 7.36 7.68
N THR A 108 -3.88 7.83 8.91
CA THR A 108 -3.09 8.98 9.36
C THR A 108 -1.68 8.58 9.78
N ASP A 109 -1.52 7.37 10.34
CA ASP A 109 -0.23 6.87 10.82
C ASP A 109 0.45 6.02 9.74
N THR A 110 1.57 6.54 9.23
CA THR A 110 2.27 5.92 8.10
C THR A 110 3.78 5.89 8.30
N GLU A 111 4.38 4.74 8.00
CA GLU A 111 5.84 4.58 7.96
C GLU A 111 6.29 4.34 6.52
N SER A 112 7.11 5.27 6.03
CA SER A 112 7.62 5.23 4.67
C SER A 112 8.77 4.25 4.53
N SER A 113 8.98 3.74 3.31
CA SER A 113 10.08 2.82 3.05
C SER A 113 11.42 3.49 3.32
N MET A 114 12.30 2.82 4.06
CA MET A 114 13.70 3.24 4.14
C MET A 114 14.41 2.92 2.83
N ASP A 115 15.12 3.92 2.34
CA ASP A 115 15.99 3.76 1.18
C ASP A 115 17.39 3.32 1.66
N LEU A 116 17.88 2.19 1.15
CA LEU A 116 19.17 1.62 1.58
C LEU A 116 20.32 2.57 1.25
N GLU A 117 20.24 3.32 0.15
CA GLU A 117 21.25 4.30 -0.24
C GLU A 117 21.31 5.43 0.80
N SER A 118 20.15 5.87 1.29
CA SER A 118 20.05 6.86 2.37
C SER A 118 20.66 6.36 3.70
N LEU A 119 20.52 5.07 4.02
CA LEU A 119 21.13 4.47 5.20
C LEU A 119 22.65 4.34 5.08
N ILE A 120 23.14 3.93 3.91
CA ILE A 120 24.59 3.86 3.63
C ILE A 120 25.18 5.28 3.68
N GLY A 121 24.51 6.26 3.08
CA GLY A 121 24.91 7.66 3.15
C GLY A 121 25.01 8.15 4.60
N LYS A 122 24.01 7.88 5.44
CA LYS A 122 24.07 8.25 6.86
C LYS A 122 25.20 7.54 7.61
N PHE A 123 25.50 6.28 7.28
CA PHE A 123 26.58 5.54 7.93
C PHE A 123 27.98 6.02 7.49
N VAL A 124 28.16 6.34 6.20
CA VAL A 124 29.43 6.78 5.62
C VAL A 124 29.73 8.25 5.91
N PHE A 125 28.70 9.10 5.96
CA PHE A 125 28.85 10.56 6.10
C PHE A 125 28.37 11.12 7.44
N GLY A 126 27.66 10.34 8.27
CA GLY A 126 27.07 10.79 9.54
C GLY A 126 27.97 10.63 10.78
N GLY A 127 29.28 10.46 10.58
CA GLY A 127 30.29 10.50 11.63
C GLY A 127 31.08 11.80 11.62
N VAL A 128 30.42 12.94 11.87
CA VAL A 128 31.04 14.20 12.34
C VAL A 128 30.18 14.85 13.40
#